data_AF-A0A9W6ZWE7-F1
#
_entry.id   AF-A0A9W6ZWE7-F1
#
_cell.length_a   1.000
_cell.length_b   1.000
_cell.length_c   1.000
_cell.angle_alpha   90.00
_cell.angle_beta   90.00
_cell.angle_gamma   90.00
#
_symmetry.space_group_name_H-M   'P 1'
#
loop_
_entity.id
_entity.type
_entity.pdbx_description
1 polymer ?
#
loop_
_entity_poly.entity_id
_entity_poly.type
_entity_poly.pdbx_seq_one_letter_code
_entity_poly.pdbx_strand_id
1 'polypeptide(L)'
;MTVPGNHDLWVAGGPDASDNYDQFGWGFMQWYGQDTVASTVSTNGFLDFSVDVNANTSSVDFYERNSGLNFLWYNKVGGVGFMGFNGASLPDSESEYFTEACAYFKGSSTQTIYVLGHWDSSTSYTDSDPILGVPELREMLSTVDGCDIGDKLKYMDGHTHSNYMQEDGEGESVGFMIGGHGMSGKGQYGFAYVKNSADGNDEVWYFEEFNTQGDDNYEDILKCVKSKGVDGCTEEYATRWL
;
A
#
# COMPACT_ATOMS: atom_id res chain seq x y z
N MET A 1 -6.68 4.51 -2.52
CA MET A 1 -5.57 4.35 -1.55
C MET A 1 -4.33 4.04 -2.34
N THR A 2 -3.19 4.64 -2.02
CA THR A 2 -1.94 4.43 -2.76
C THR A 2 -0.78 4.48 -1.78
N VAL A 3 0.26 3.69 -2.05
CA VAL A 3 1.45 3.63 -1.22
C VAL A 3 2.68 3.80 -2.12
N PRO A 4 3.42 4.90 -1.98
CA PRO A 4 4.64 5.09 -2.74
C PRO A 4 5.77 4.19 -2.25
N GLY A 5 6.63 3.80 -3.19
CA GLY A 5 7.96 3.30 -2.89
C GLY A 5 8.89 4.40 -2.43
N ASN A 6 10.03 3.99 -1.91
CA ASN A 6 11.04 4.93 -1.46
C ASN A 6 11.67 5.74 -2.61
N HIS A 7 12.01 5.08 -3.71
CA HIS A 7 12.63 5.70 -4.89
C HIS A 7 11.64 6.57 -5.68
N ASP A 8 10.34 6.45 -5.39
CA ASP A 8 9.31 7.35 -5.92
C ASP A 8 9.36 8.75 -5.27
N LEU A 9 10.02 8.88 -4.11
CA LEU A 9 9.90 10.05 -3.24
C LEU A 9 11.23 10.61 -2.72
N TRP A 10 12.14 9.71 -2.33
CA TRP A 10 13.48 10.02 -1.87
C TRP A 10 14.47 9.77 -3.00
N VAL A 11 15.18 10.81 -3.41
CA VAL A 11 16.24 10.73 -4.43
C VAL A 11 17.33 9.75 -4.01
N ALA A 12 17.65 9.72 -2.72
CA ALA A 12 18.62 8.80 -2.14
C ALA A 12 18.00 7.50 -1.58
N GLY A 13 16.68 7.31 -1.73
CA GLY A 13 15.98 6.08 -1.34
C GLY A 13 15.59 5.96 0.13
N GLY A 14 15.77 6.99 0.97
CA GLY A 14 15.31 6.94 2.35
C GLY A 14 15.35 8.28 3.07
N PRO A 15 14.66 8.40 4.22
CA PRO A 15 14.60 9.63 5.01
C PRO A 15 15.96 10.07 5.54
N ASP A 16 16.83 9.11 5.88
CA ASP A 16 18.17 9.36 6.43
C ASP A 16 19.13 10.02 5.42
N ALA A 17 18.83 9.90 4.12
CA ALA A 17 19.61 10.49 3.04
C ALA A 17 18.84 11.59 2.28
N SER A 18 17.85 12.20 2.94
CA SER A 18 16.97 13.21 2.33
C SER A 18 17.71 14.47 1.85
N ASP A 19 17.23 15.05 0.74
CA ASP A 19 17.77 16.28 0.16
C ASP A 19 16.68 17.20 -0.44
N ASN A 20 17.10 18.31 -1.06
CA ASN A 20 16.21 19.33 -1.61
C ASN A 20 15.53 18.94 -2.94
N TYR A 21 15.78 17.74 -3.46
CA TYR A 21 15.17 17.19 -4.66
C TYR A 21 14.09 16.13 -4.34
N ASP A 22 13.94 15.76 -3.07
CA ASP A 22 12.88 14.86 -2.62
C ASP A 22 11.49 15.48 -2.82
N GLN A 23 10.47 14.62 -2.98
CA GLN A 23 9.08 15.07 -3.16
C GLN A 23 8.35 15.31 -1.83
N PHE A 24 8.89 14.85 -0.70
CA PHE A 24 8.28 14.97 0.65
C PHE A 24 6.82 14.49 0.74
N GLY A 25 6.40 13.59 -0.15
CA GLY A 25 5.00 13.13 -0.27
C GLY A 25 4.01 14.13 -0.86
N TRP A 26 4.46 15.32 -1.31
CA TRP A 26 3.57 16.36 -1.85
C TRP A 26 2.86 15.95 -3.13
N GLY A 27 3.51 15.14 -3.97
CA GLY A 27 2.89 14.54 -5.16
C GLY A 27 1.63 13.73 -4.84
N PHE A 28 1.53 13.18 -3.63
CA PHE A 28 0.38 12.41 -3.14
C PHE A 28 -0.71 13.28 -2.48
N MET A 29 -0.39 14.52 -2.11
CA MET A 29 -1.42 15.47 -1.66
C MET A 29 -2.26 16.00 -2.81
N GLN A 30 -1.71 16.04 -4.03
CA GLN A 30 -2.46 16.50 -5.19
C GLN A 30 -3.54 15.47 -5.55
N TRP A 31 -4.81 15.84 -5.38
CA TRP A 31 -6.01 15.03 -5.64
C TRP A 31 -6.33 13.88 -4.67
N TYR A 32 -5.33 13.36 -3.95
CA TYR A 32 -5.47 12.13 -3.15
C TYR A 32 -5.19 12.28 -1.65
N GLY A 33 -5.16 13.52 -1.13
CA GLY A 33 -4.85 13.85 0.27
C GLY A 33 -5.18 12.70 1.24
N GLN A 34 -4.12 12.09 1.79
CA GLN A 34 -4.21 10.88 2.60
C GLN A 34 -4.22 11.23 4.08
N ASP A 35 -4.99 10.49 4.86
CA ASP A 35 -5.00 10.61 6.32
C ASP A 35 -3.78 9.89 6.90
N THR A 36 -2.63 10.57 6.90
CA THR A 36 -1.36 10.01 7.36
C THR A 36 -1.18 10.20 8.86
N VAL A 37 -0.35 9.35 9.46
CA VAL A 37 0.01 9.46 10.88
C VAL A 37 0.69 10.79 11.19
N ALA A 38 1.47 11.35 10.27
CA ALA A 38 2.06 12.69 10.45
C ALA A 38 1.02 13.77 10.79
N SER A 39 -0.21 13.63 10.28
CA SER A 39 -1.29 14.59 10.54
C SER A 39 -1.81 14.56 11.99
N THR A 40 -1.63 13.45 12.72
CA THR A 40 -2.11 13.30 14.10
C THR A 40 -1.13 13.88 15.12
N VAL A 41 0.15 13.92 14.77
CA VAL A 41 1.23 14.50 15.58
C VAL A 41 1.50 15.96 15.24
N SER A 42 0.94 16.47 14.14
CA SER A 42 1.05 17.88 13.74
C SER A 42 0.30 18.81 14.70
N THR A 43 1.02 19.80 15.24
CA THR A 43 0.43 20.85 16.10
C THR A 43 -0.34 21.91 15.32
N ASN A 44 -0.16 21.96 14.00
CA ASN A 44 -0.82 22.91 13.10
C ASN A 44 -2.08 22.32 12.44
N GLY A 45 -2.40 21.06 12.75
CA GLY A 45 -3.60 20.36 12.30
C GLY A 45 -3.39 19.45 11.09
N PHE A 46 -4.49 18.84 10.66
CA PHE A 46 -4.54 17.74 9.67
C PHE A 46 -3.98 18.10 8.27
N LEU A 47 -4.08 19.37 7.87
CA LEU A 47 -3.55 19.87 6.58
C LEU A 47 -2.62 21.05 6.85
N ASP A 48 -1.44 20.75 7.40
CA ASP A 48 -0.42 21.74 7.66
C ASP A 48 0.43 22.01 6.40
N PHE A 49 0.08 23.09 5.69
CA PHE A 49 0.86 23.62 4.58
C PHE A 49 1.80 24.77 4.99
N SER A 50 2.07 24.96 6.28
CA SER A 50 2.97 26.02 6.75
C SER A 50 4.44 25.74 6.40
N VAL A 51 4.78 24.49 6.08
CA VAL A 51 6.10 24.08 5.60
C VAL A 51 6.27 24.48 4.13
N ASP A 52 7.13 25.48 3.90
CA ASP A 52 7.60 25.81 2.56
C ASP A 52 8.70 24.81 2.14
N VAL A 53 8.34 23.84 1.30
CA VAL A 53 9.26 22.85 0.73
C VAL A 53 10.32 23.45 -0.20
N ASN A 54 10.08 24.67 -0.72
CA ASN A 54 11.04 25.38 -1.56
C ASN A 54 11.92 26.34 -0.74
N ALA A 55 11.65 26.51 0.55
CA ALA A 55 12.50 27.31 1.40
C ALA A 55 13.90 26.68 1.42
N ASN A 56 14.92 27.51 1.28
CA ASN A 56 16.31 27.08 1.30
C ASN A 56 16.68 26.70 2.74
N THR A 57 16.36 25.46 3.11
CA THR A 57 16.42 24.99 4.49
C THR A 57 17.70 24.23 4.78
N SER A 58 18.02 24.13 6.07
CA SER A 58 19.17 23.37 6.53
C SER A 58 18.93 21.87 6.37
N SER A 59 19.99 21.05 6.38
CA SER A 59 19.86 19.59 6.28
C SER A 59 18.99 18.95 7.38
N VAL A 60 18.89 19.60 8.54
CA VAL A 60 18.06 19.14 9.67
C VAL A 60 16.57 19.28 9.36
N ASP A 61 16.18 20.30 8.61
CA ASP A 61 14.79 20.50 8.23
C ASP A 61 14.30 19.43 7.24
N PHE A 62 15.19 18.81 6.44
CA PHE A 62 14.78 17.78 5.48
C PHE A 62 14.35 16.48 6.17
N TYR A 63 15.05 16.08 7.23
CA TYR A 63 14.70 14.88 7.98
C TYR A 63 13.30 14.99 8.62
N GLU A 64 13.00 16.13 9.25
CA GLU A 64 11.69 16.38 9.84
C GLU A 64 10.58 16.43 8.77
N ARG A 65 10.89 16.98 7.59
CA ARG A 65 9.94 17.07 6.46
C ARG A 65 9.71 15.74 5.75
N ASN A 66 10.65 14.80 5.87
CA ASN A 66 10.64 13.55 5.13
C ASN A 66 10.43 12.33 6.02
N SER A 67 9.78 12.53 7.17
CA SER A 67 9.41 11.47 8.11
C SER A 67 8.63 10.34 7.44
N GLY A 68 8.92 9.09 7.83
CA GLY A 68 8.14 7.90 7.42
C GLY A 68 6.66 8.01 7.76
N LEU A 69 6.30 8.80 8.78
CA LEU A 69 4.92 9.04 9.20
C LEU A 69 4.07 9.75 8.12
N ASN A 70 4.70 10.41 7.14
CA ASN A 70 4.01 10.95 5.98
C ASN A 70 3.50 9.86 5.02
N PHE A 71 3.91 8.62 5.23
CA PHE A 71 3.61 7.49 4.34
C PHE A 71 3.00 6.30 5.08
N LEU A 72 2.84 6.41 6.40
CA LEU A 72 2.05 5.51 7.21
C LEU A 72 0.64 6.05 7.36
N TRP A 73 -0.35 5.25 7.02
CA TRP A 73 -1.77 5.58 7.16
C TRP A 73 -2.58 4.32 7.42
N TYR A 74 -3.75 4.47 8.04
CA TYR A 74 -4.69 3.37 8.19
C TYR A 74 -6.14 3.88 8.27
N ASN A 75 -7.06 3.19 7.60
CA ASN A 75 -8.48 3.54 7.59
C ASN A 75 -9.36 2.31 7.35
N LYS A 76 -10.66 2.46 7.58
CA LYS A 76 -11.66 1.41 7.32
C LYS A 76 -12.70 1.87 6.30
N VAL A 77 -13.04 1.00 5.36
CA VAL A 77 -14.19 1.16 4.46
C VAL A 77 -15.10 -0.05 4.61
N GLY A 78 -16.29 0.16 5.21
CA GLY A 78 -17.21 -0.94 5.49
C GLY A 78 -16.63 -1.95 6.48
N GLY A 79 -16.52 -3.22 6.09
CA GLY A 79 -15.91 -4.30 6.87
C GLY A 79 -14.37 -4.38 6.74
N VAL A 80 -13.77 -3.66 5.79
CA VAL A 80 -12.37 -3.84 5.38
C VAL A 80 -11.49 -2.72 5.94
N GLY A 81 -10.44 -3.08 6.65
CA GLY A 81 -9.36 -2.21 7.09
C GLY A 81 -8.24 -2.19 6.06
N PHE A 82 -7.60 -1.03 5.91
CA PHE A 82 -6.45 -0.82 5.04
C PHE A 82 -5.37 -0.12 5.85
N MET A 83 -4.15 -0.62 5.76
CA MET A 83 -2.96 -0.03 6.36
C MET A 83 -1.92 0.14 5.27
N GLY A 84 -1.46 1.36 5.00
CA GLY A 84 -0.40 1.62 4.02
C GLY A 84 0.89 2.03 4.71
N PHE A 85 2.02 1.54 4.23
CA PHE A 85 3.36 1.93 4.69
C PHE A 85 4.38 1.84 3.55
N ASN A 86 5.36 2.75 3.50
CA ASN A 86 6.32 2.79 2.39
C ASN A 86 7.43 1.72 2.46
N GLY A 87 7.66 1.13 3.64
CA GLY A 87 8.74 0.18 3.94
C GLY A 87 10.16 0.75 3.99
N ALA A 88 10.37 2.07 3.82
CA ALA A 88 11.70 2.68 3.81
C ALA A 88 12.16 3.21 5.17
N SER A 89 11.25 3.29 6.12
CA SER A 89 11.50 3.82 7.46
C SER A 89 11.56 2.66 8.46
N LEU A 90 12.42 2.80 9.48
CA LEU A 90 12.70 1.70 10.41
C LEU A 90 11.44 1.35 11.23
N PRO A 91 11.16 0.06 11.45
CA PRO A 91 10.01 -0.37 12.25
C PRO A 91 9.99 0.25 13.65
N ASP A 92 11.15 0.52 14.25
CA ASP A 92 11.23 1.07 15.61
C ASP A 92 10.52 2.43 15.72
N SER A 93 10.69 3.32 14.74
CA SER A 93 10.00 4.63 14.72
C SER A 93 8.51 4.56 14.39
N GLU A 94 8.05 3.45 13.82
CA GLU A 94 6.66 3.27 13.39
C GLU A 94 5.88 2.27 14.26
N SER A 95 6.57 1.53 15.14
CA SER A 95 6.03 0.41 15.93
C SER A 95 4.83 0.78 16.80
N GLU A 96 4.85 1.98 17.40
CA GLU A 96 3.74 2.48 18.19
C GLU A 96 2.48 2.70 17.34
N TYR A 97 2.66 3.15 16.08
CA TYR A 97 1.55 3.43 15.17
C TYR A 97 1.00 2.16 14.51
N PHE A 98 1.84 1.13 14.31
CA PHE A 98 1.33 -0.20 13.97
C PHE A 98 0.45 -0.76 15.09
N THR A 99 0.87 -0.60 16.34
CA THR A 99 0.06 -1.00 17.52
C THR A 99 -1.23 -0.20 17.60
N GLU A 100 -1.17 1.12 17.36
CA GLU A 100 -2.34 2.00 17.32
C GLU A 100 -3.32 1.57 16.22
N ALA A 101 -2.84 1.26 15.02
CA ALA A 101 -3.66 0.81 13.91
C ALA A 101 -4.34 -0.54 14.21
N CYS A 102 -3.63 -1.49 14.82
CA CYS A 102 -4.21 -2.76 15.27
C CYS A 102 -5.31 -2.55 16.32
N ALA A 103 -5.09 -1.65 17.28
CA ALA A 103 -6.10 -1.27 18.27
C ALA A 103 -7.33 -0.62 17.60
N TYR A 104 -7.13 0.23 16.59
CA TYR A 104 -8.20 0.82 15.80
C TYR A 104 -9.04 -0.24 15.06
N PHE A 105 -8.41 -1.20 14.40
CA PHE A 105 -9.12 -2.27 13.70
C PHE A 105 -9.89 -3.21 14.64
N LYS A 106 -9.29 -3.55 15.78
CA LYS A 106 -9.96 -4.29 16.86
C LYS A 106 -11.20 -3.56 17.38
N GLY A 107 -11.06 -2.27 17.68
CA GLY A 107 -12.15 -1.45 18.21
C GLY A 107 -13.27 -1.18 17.19
N SER A 108 -12.96 -1.21 15.90
CA SER A 108 -13.91 -0.92 14.82
C SER A 108 -14.60 -2.14 14.23
N SER A 109 -14.39 -3.35 14.79
CA SER A 109 -14.96 -4.61 14.28
C SER A 109 -14.61 -4.82 12.80
N THR A 110 -13.32 -4.69 12.47
CA THR A 110 -12.79 -5.01 11.14
C THR A 110 -12.87 -6.50 10.88
N GLN A 111 -13.35 -6.87 9.70
CA GLN A 111 -13.45 -8.25 9.26
C GLN A 111 -12.13 -8.69 8.63
N THR A 112 -11.57 -7.86 7.75
CA THR A 112 -10.34 -8.16 7.01
C THR A 112 -9.45 -6.94 6.98
N ILE A 113 -8.14 -7.14 7.10
CA ILE A 113 -7.15 -6.07 6.99
C ILE A 113 -6.29 -6.36 5.76
N TYR A 114 -6.14 -5.37 4.89
CA TYR A 114 -5.13 -5.35 3.83
C TYR A 114 -3.97 -4.45 4.24
N VAL A 115 -2.79 -5.03 4.36
CA VAL A 115 -1.52 -4.30 4.46
C VAL A 115 -1.06 -3.98 3.04
N LEU A 116 -0.89 -2.70 2.75
CA LEU A 116 -0.46 -2.20 1.44
C LEU A 116 0.95 -1.63 1.58
N GLY A 117 1.84 -2.01 0.68
CA GLY A 117 3.16 -1.41 0.62
C GLY A 117 3.76 -1.51 -0.76
N HIS A 118 4.93 -0.92 -0.92
CA HIS A 118 5.63 -0.97 -2.20
C HIS A 118 6.41 -2.29 -2.34
N TRP A 119 7.19 -2.63 -1.31
CA TRP A 119 8.25 -3.64 -1.34
C TRP A 119 7.76 -5.06 -1.11
N ASP A 120 8.13 -5.97 -2.00
CA ASP A 120 7.75 -7.39 -1.94
C ASP A 120 8.72 -8.28 -1.16
N SER A 121 9.83 -7.71 -0.69
CA SER A 121 10.79 -8.37 0.19
C SER A 121 11.62 -7.34 0.94
N SER A 122 12.13 -7.75 2.10
CA SER A 122 13.10 -6.94 2.83
C SER A 122 14.44 -6.97 2.11
N THR A 123 14.85 -5.80 1.62
CA THR A 123 16.11 -5.63 0.90
C THR A 123 16.89 -4.45 1.48
N SER A 124 18.08 -4.22 0.96
CA SER A 124 18.86 -3.03 1.27
C SER A 124 19.00 -2.26 -0.04
N TYR A 125 18.45 -1.05 -0.11
CA TYR A 125 18.69 -0.15 -1.26
C TYR A 125 20.14 0.37 -1.23
N THR A 126 20.67 0.54 -0.01
CA THR A 126 22.07 0.85 0.32
C THR A 126 22.44 0.03 1.57
N ASP A 127 23.74 -0.24 1.78
CA ASP A 127 24.25 -1.00 2.94
C ASP A 127 23.79 -0.44 4.33
N SER A 128 23.18 0.75 4.39
CA SER A 128 22.74 1.42 5.61
C SER A 128 21.22 1.41 5.86
N ASP A 129 20.38 1.19 4.84
CA ASP A 129 18.95 1.49 4.95
C ASP A 129 18.13 0.21 4.68
N PRO A 130 17.77 -0.55 5.74
CA PRO A 130 16.98 -1.76 5.58
C PRO A 130 15.55 -1.37 5.18
N ILE A 131 15.10 -1.95 4.08
CA ILE A 131 13.71 -1.88 3.63
C ILE A 131 12.95 -3.02 4.29
N LEU A 132 11.76 -2.70 4.82
CA LEU A 132 10.80 -3.70 5.26
C LEU A 132 9.84 -4.04 4.12
N GLY A 133 9.83 -5.31 3.72
CA GLY A 133 8.84 -5.84 2.78
C GLY A 133 7.45 -5.99 3.42
N VAL A 134 6.41 -5.93 2.59
CA VAL A 134 5.02 -6.14 3.03
C VAL A 134 4.79 -7.53 3.64
N PRO A 135 5.34 -8.64 3.07
CA PRO A 135 5.20 -9.96 3.68
C PRO A 135 5.72 -9.99 5.12
N GLU A 136 6.89 -9.39 5.37
CA GLU A 136 7.52 -9.36 6.69
C GLU A 136 6.80 -8.45 7.67
N LEU A 137 6.26 -7.30 7.21
CA LEU A 137 5.37 -6.48 8.04
C LEU A 137 4.12 -7.27 8.43
N ARG A 138 3.51 -8.00 7.51
CA ARG A 138 2.32 -8.82 7.78
C ARG A 138 2.61 -9.91 8.80
N GLU A 139 3.77 -10.57 8.71
CA GLU A 139 4.22 -11.53 9.74
C GLU A 139 4.36 -10.84 11.11
N MET A 140 5.02 -9.69 11.17
CA MET A 140 5.15 -8.92 12.42
C MET A 140 3.78 -8.54 13.00
N LEU A 141 2.88 -7.97 12.20
CA LEU A 141 1.55 -7.53 12.60
C LEU A 141 0.68 -8.69 13.10
N SER A 142 0.87 -9.90 12.58
CA SER A 142 0.14 -11.10 13.04
C SER A 142 0.39 -11.43 14.53
N THR A 143 1.46 -10.88 15.10
CA THR A 143 1.82 -11.03 16.51
C THR A 143 1.34 -9.88 17.40
N VAL A 144 0.76 -8.83 16.81
CA VAL A 144 0.27 -7.63 17.51
C VAL A 144 -1.21 -7.78 17.83
N ASP A 145 -1.59 -7.58 19.09
CA ASP A 145 -2.98 -7.66 19.55
C ASP A 145 -3.89 -6.71 18.74
N GLY A 146 -4.94 -7.25 18.12
CA GLY A 146 -5.87 -6.52 17.26
C GLY A 146 -5.57 -6.61 15.76
N CYS A 147 -4.36 -7.05 15.38
CA CYS A 147 -4.04 -7.49 14.03
C CYS A 147 -3.91 -9.02 13.94
N ASP A 148 -4.06 -9.74 15.06
CA ASP A 148 -4.14 -11.19 15.19
C ASP A 148 -5.49 -11.76 14.70
N ILE A 149 -6.00 -11.25 13.59
CA ILE A 149 -7.30 -11.64 13.00
C ILE A 149 -7.23 -12.97 12.21
N GLY A 150 -6.21 -13.78 12.49
CA GLY A 150 -5.94 -15.05 11.81
C GLY A 150 -5.72 -14.84 10.31
N ASP A 151 -6.41 -15.65 9.52
CA ASP A 151 -6.23 -15.68 8.06
C ASP A 151 -6.77 -14.44 7.35
N LYS A 152 -7.43 -13.53 8.09
CA LYS A 152 -8.02 -12.29 7.56
C LYS A 152 -7.05 -11.12 7.46
N LEU A 153 -5.79 -11.30 7.87
CA LEU A 153 -4.72 -10.36 7.61
C LEU A 153 -4.06 -10.71 6.27
N LYS A 154 -4.43 -9.95 5.25
CA LYS A 154 -3.99 -10.07 3.86
C LYS A 154 -3.02 -8.94 3.51
N TYR A 155 -2.30 -9.08 2.40
CA TYR A 155 -1.40 -8.02 1.96
C TYR A 155 -1.33 -7.85 0.44
N MET A 156 -0.97 -6.64 0.02
CA MET A 156 -0.70 -6.31 -1.38
C MET A 156 0.58 -5.49 -1.51
N ASP A 157 1.40 -5.83 -2.49
CA ASP A 157 2.61 -5.09 -2.86
C ASP A 157 2.77 -4.97 -4.39
N GLY A 158 3.81 -4.27 -4.85
CA GLY A 158 3.93 -3.94 -6.27
C GLY A 158 5.34 -3.76 -6.83
N HIS A 159 6.40 -3.94 -6.03
CA HIS A 159 7.78 -3.59 -6.42
C HIS A 159 8.29 -4.32 -7.67
N THR A 160 7.97 -5.62 -7.82
CA THR A 160 8.47 -6.43 -8.95
C THR A 160 7.64 -6.27 -10.23
N HIS A 161 6.67 -5.33 -10.25
CA HIS A 161 5.90 -4.95 -11.44
C HIS A 161 5.32 -6.15 -12.22
N SER A 162 4.80 -7.12 -11.47
CA SER A 162 4.19 -8.34 -11.96
C SER A 162 2.80 -8.47 -11.38
N ASN A 163 1.95 -9.37 -11.88
CA ASN A 163 0.64 -9.60 -11.27
C ASN A 163 0.44 -11.08 -10.98
N TYR A 164 0.42 -11.46 -9.70
CA TYR A 164 0.26 -12.84 -9.27
C TYR A 164 -0.05 -12.95 -7.78
N MET A 165 -0.56 -14.11 -7.35
CA MET A 165 -0.68 -14.46 -5.94
C MET A 165 0.70 -14.86 -5.40
N GLN A 166 1.21 -14.13 -4.40
CA GLN A 166 2.55 -14.36 -3.84
C GLN A 166 2.59 -15.51 -2.84
N GLU A 167 1.57 -15.58 -1.99
CA GLU A 167 1.48 -16.56 -0.90
C GLU A 167 0.12 -17.25 -0.97
N ASP A 168 0.18 -18.57 -1.21
CA ASP A 168 -0.95 -19.50 -1.24
C ASP A 168 -0.63 -20.64 -0.27
N GLY A 169 -1.34 -20.68 0.86
CA GLY A 169 -1.17 -21.65 1.95
C GLY A 169 -2.22 -22.76 1.93
N GLU A 170 -2.43 -23.48 3.05
CA GLU A 170 -3.38 -24.60 3.23
C GLU A 170 -4.86 -24.23 2.97
N GLY A 171 -5.20 -23.84 1.74
CA GLY A 171 -6.54 -23.44 1.30
C GLY A 171 -6.80 -21.94 1.24
N GLU A 172 -5.82 -21.07 1.50
CA GLU A 172 -6.02 -19.61 1.48
C GLU A 172 -4.85 -18.81 0.90
N SER A 173 -5.19 -17.94 -0.05
CA SER A 173 -4.32 -16.87 -0.55
C SER A 173 -4.28 -15.70 0.43
N VAL A 174 -3.08 -15.23 0.77
CA VAL A 174 -2.88 -14.10 1.73
C VAL A 174 -2.08 -12.94 1.16
N GLY A 175 -1.34 -13.16 0.07
CA GLY A 175 -0.46 -12.18 -0.55
C GLY A 175 -0.74 -11.98 -2.02
N PHE A 176 -0.82 -10.72 -2.46
CA PHE A 176 -1.13 -10.37 -3.84
C PHE A 176 -0.17 -9.31 -4.37
N MET A 177 0.62 -9.68 -5.38
CA MET A 177 1.45 -8.73 -6.12
C MET A 177 0.58 -8.06 -7.19
N ILE A 178 0.47 -6.75 -7.16
CA ILE A 178 -0.14 -5.91 -8.19
C ILE A 178 0.87 -4.86 -8.67
N GLY A 179 1.40 -5.09 -9.87
CA GLY A 179 2.36 -4.20 -10.49
C GLY A 179 1.75 -2.87 -10.92
N GLY A 180 2.55 -1.80 -10.83
CA GLY A 180 2.14 -0.48 -11.31
C GLY A 180 1.92 -0.43 -12.83
N HIS A 181 0.85 0.23 -13.26
CA HIS A 181 0.57 0.50 -14.68
C HIS A 181 1.73 1.25 -15.35
N GLY A 182 2.23 0.72 -16.46
CA GLY A 182 3.28 1.36 -17.27
C GLY A 182 4.72 1.10 -16.82
N MET A 183 4.95 0.29 -15.79
CA MET A 183 6.31 -0.08 -15.35
C MET A 183 6.82 -1.34 -16.04
N SER A 184 8.15 -1.41 -16.27
CA SER A 184 8.77 -2.61 -16.84
C SER A 184 8.91 -3.71 -15.78
N GLY A 185 8.35 -4.88 -16.09
CA GLY A 185 8.41 -6.12 -15.30
C GLY A 185 8.09 -7.29 -16.22
N LYS A 186 7.05 -8.07 -15.90
CA LYS A 186 6.50 -9.07 -16.84
C LYS A 186 5.67 -8.45 -17.98
N GLY A 187 5.50 -7.13 -17.97
CA GLY A 187 4.71 -6.38 -18.96
C GLY A 187 3.23 -6.75 -18.91
N GLN A 188 2.75 -7.12 -17.73
CA GLN A 188 1.33 -7.36 -17.44
C GLN A 188 0.73 -6.10 -16.84
N TYR A 189 -0.46 -5.72 -17.29
CA TYR A 189 -1.22 -4.61 -16.74
C TYR A 189 -2.61 -5.08 -16.35
N GLY A 190 -3.13 -4.52 -15.27
CA GLY A 190 -4.43 -4.92 -14.75
C GLY A 190 -4.71 -4.30 -13.40
N PHE A 191 -5.77 -4.76 -12.76
CA PHE A 191 -6.13 -4.31 -11.41
C PHE A 191 -6.75 -5.44 -10.60
N ALA A 192 -6.50 -5.39 -9.29
CA ALA A 192 -7.23 -6.21 -8.33
C ALA A 192 -8.57 -5.55 -8.00
N TYR A 193 -9.60 -6.36 -7.91
CA TYR A 193 -10.91 -6.02 -7.37
C TYR A 193 -11.16 -6.84 -6.11
N VAL A 194 -11.31 -6.14 -4.98
CA VAL A 194 -11.65 -6.75 -3.70
C VAL A 194 -13.15 -6.60 -3.46
N LYS A 195 -13.81 -7.72 -3.21
CA LYS A 195 -15.21 -7.79 -2.82
C LYS A 195 -15.30 -8.37 -1.42
N ASN A 196 -15.85 -7.62 -0.49
CA ASN A 196 -16.09 -8.07 0.88
C ASN A 196 -17.60 -8.24 1.10
N SER A 197 -17.99 -9.41 1.60
CA SER A 197 -19.38 -9.71 1.96
C SER A 197 -19.66 -9.36 3.42
N ALA A 198 -20.94 -9.22 3.79
CA ALA A 198 -21.33 -8.82 5.14
C ALA A 198 -20.92 -9.84 6.23
N ASP A 199 -20.78 -11.11 5.85
CA ASP A 199 -20.30 -12.21 6.70
C ASP A 199 -18.75 -12.31 6.76
N GLY A 200 -18.04 -11.39 6.10
CA GLY A 200 -16.59 -11.28 6.17
C GLY A 200 -15.84 -12.29 5.33
N ASN A 201 -16.46 -12.74 4.22
CA ASN A 201 -15.75 -13.43 3.17
C ASN A 201 -15.24 -12.40 2.17
N ASP A 202 -13.96 -12.50 1.83
CA ASP A 202 -13.38 -11.71 0.77
C ASP A 202 -13.22 -12.56 -0.48
N GLU A 203 -13.49 -11.92 -1.60
CA GLU A 203 -13.07 -12.41 -2.90
C GLU A 203 -12.09 -11.40 -3.47
N VAL A 204 -10.99 -11.90 -4.02
CA VAL A 204 -10.01 -11.09 -4.73
C VAL A 204 -10.00 -11.57 -6.17
N TRP A 205 -10.29 -10.64 -7.09
CA TRP A 205 -10.35 -10.90 -8.51
C TRP A 205 -9.28 -10.07 -9.22
N TYR A 206 -8.57 -10.66 -10.16
CA TYR A 206 -7.60 -9.95 -10.98
C TYR A 206 -8.08 -9.83 -12.42
N PHE A 207 -8.22 -8.59 -12.88
CA PHE A 207 -8.53 -8.26 -14.27
C PHE A 207 -7.23 -8.01 -15.02
N GLU A 208 -6.85 -8.90 -15.93
CA GLU A 208 -5.69 -8.70 -16.82
C GLU A 208 -6.13 -7.86 -18.03
N GLU A 209 -5.74 -6.59 -18.05
CA GLU A 209 -6.03 -5.67 -19.15
C GLU A 209 -5.11 -5.90 -20.33
N PHE A 210 -3.84 -6.23 -20.08
CA PHE A 210 -2.85 -6.45 -21.12
C PHE A 210 -1.73 -7.38 -20.65
N ASN A 211 -1.15 -8.17 -21.56
CA ASN A 211 0.04 -8.98 -21.30
C ASN A 211 1.04 -8.99 -22.47
N THR A 212 2.24 -9.53 -22.23
CA THR A 212 3.32 -9.59 -23.25
C THR A 212 3.09 -10.62 -24.36
N GLN A 213 2.08 -11.47 -24.20
CA GLN A 213 1.63 -12.44 -25.22
C GLN A 213 0.77 -11.77 -26.29
N GLY A 214 0.40 -10.51 -26.09
CA GLY A 214 -0.35 -9.70 -27.06
C GLY A 214 -1.86 -9.67 -26.79
N ASP A 215 -2.31 -10.18 -25.65
CA ASP A 215 -3.70 -10.01 -25.23
C ASP A 215 -3.90 -8.57 -24.75
N ASP A 216 -4.94 -7.91 -25.27
CA ASP A 216 -5.39 -6.57 -24.87
C ASP A 216 -6.90 -6.63 -24.68
N ASN A 217 -7.31 -6.73 -23.42
CA ASN A 217 -8.69 -6.88 -22.99
C ASN A 217 -9.27 -5.54 -22.50
N TYR A 218 -8.51 -4.43 -22.55
CA TYR A 218 -8.89 -3.17 -21.91
C TYR A 218 -10.27 -2.67 -22.35
N GLU A 219 -10.52 -2.61 -23.66
CA GLU A 219 -11.78 -2.09 -24.20
C GLU A 219 -12.98 -2.97 -23.85
N ASP A 220 -12.79 -4.29 -23.84
CA ASP A 220 -13.84 -5.25 -23.51
C ASP A 220 -14.17 -5.24 -22.01
N ILE A 221 -13.15 -5.19 -21.15
CA ILE A 221 -13.29 -5.00 -19.70
C ILE A 221 -14.01 -3.68 -19.43
N LEU A 222 -13.54 -2.56 -20.00
CA LEU A 222 -14.12 -1.25 -19.80
C LEU A 222 -15.59 -1.19 -20.22
N LYS A 223 -15.93 -1.80 -21.36
CA LYS A 223 -17.30 -1.91 -21.85
C LYS A 223 -18.17 -2.75 -20.91
N CYS A 224 -17.65 -3.86 -20.40
CA CYS A 224 -18.35 -4.66 -19.41
C CYS A 224 -18.59 -3.86 -18.12
N VAL A 225 -17.56 -3.25 -17.54
CA VAL A 225 -17.65 -2.46 -16.31
C VAL A 225 -18.65 -1.31 -16.44
N LYS A 226 -18.65 -0.60 -17.58
CA LYS A 226 -19.62 0.47 -17.85
C LYS A 226 -21.07 -0.01 -17.92
N SER A 227 -21.30 -1.26 -18.34
CA SER A 227 -22.64 -1.81 -18.56
C SER A 227 -23.19 -2.61 -17.37
N LYS A 228 -22.34 -3.36 -16.67
CA LYS A 228 -22.72 -4.27 -15.59
C LYS A 228 -22.13 -3.90 -14.22
N GLY A 229 -21.23 -2.91 -14.16
CA GLY A 229 -20.36 -2.69 -13.00
C GLY A 229 -19.21 -3.70 -12.95
N VAL A 230 -18.21 -3.47 -12.10
CA VAL A 230 -17.04 -4.35 -11.99
C VAL A 230 -17.40 -5.77 -11.53
N ASP A 231 -18.33 -5.89 -10.57
CA ASP A 231 -18.79 -7.18 -10.05
C ASP A 231 -19.47 -8.04 -11.12
N GLY A 232 -20.20 -7.42 -12.05
CA GLY A 232 -20.86 -8.14 -13.14
C GLY A 232 -19.94 -8.65 -14.25
N CYS A 233 -18.62 -8.43 -14.11
CA CYS A 233 -17.60 -8.75 -15.10
C CYS A 233 -16.55 -9.76 -14.60
N THR A 234 -16.60 -10.14 -13.33
CA THR A 234 -15.59 -11.02 -12.71
C THR A 234 -15.52 -12.38 -13.39
N GLU A 235 -16.67 -13.02 -13.62
CA GLU A 235 -16.76 -14.35 -14.25
C GLU A 235 -16.30 -14.38 -15.72
N GLU A 236 -16.32 -13.24 -16.42
CA GLU A 236 -16.02 -13.15 -17.86
C GLU A 236 -14.58 -12.69 -18.12
N TYR A 237 -14.06 -11.78 -17.29
CA TYR A 237 -12.81 -11.08 -17.56
C TYR A 237 -11.78 -11.12 -16.43
N ALA A 238 -12.09 -11.74 -15.29
CA ALA A 238 -11.17 -11.80 -14.16
C ALA A 238 -10.79 -13.24 -13.80
N THR A 239 -9.58 -13.38 -13.25
CA THR A 239 -9.15 -14.60 -12.57
C THR A 239 -9.38 -14.44 -11.08
N ARG A 240 -10.03 -15.41 -10.45
CA ARG A 240 -10.19 -15.43 -8.99
C ARG A 240 -8.87 -15.78 -8.32
N TRP A 241 -8.46 -14.96 -7.36
CA TRP A 241 -7.28 -15.16 -6.52
C TRP A 241 -7.64 -15.59 -5.09
N LEU A 242 -8.79 -15.14 -4.57
CA LEU A 242 -9.37 -15.56 -3.30
C LEU A 242 -10.88 -15.68 -3.46
#